data_AF-A0A953U3A7-F1
#
_entry.id   AF-A0A953U3A7-F1
#
_cell.length_a   1.000
_cell.length_b   1.000
_cell.length_c   1.000
_cell.angle_alpha   90.00
_cell.angle_beta   90.00
_cell.angle_gamma   90.00
#
_symmetry.space_group_name_H-M   'P 1'
#
loop_
_entity.id
_entity.type
_entity.pdbx_description
1 polymer ?
#
loop_
_entity_poly.entity_id
_entity_poly.type
_entity_poly.pdbx_seq_one_letter_code
_entity_poly.pdbx_strand_id
1 'polypeptide(L)'
;MVDWIPEAFEWLLSVGKADCSEHDPPRAQRFDIQLPVLYRARGETAWREGRTANISYTGVRFWTDQLMEPHTQVEISLKLPVEIGGETGMEIVCRGEILRTVLPASADAQPSLAARILEYRFVRGRERFAA
;
A
#
# COMPACT_ATOMS: atom_id res chain seq x y z
N MET A 1 1.58 17.97 20.26
CA MET A 1 0.45 18.33 19.37
C MET A 1 1.09 18.56 18.02
N VAL A 2 1.30 17.51 17.25
CA VAL A 2 1.94 17.62 15.93
C VAL A 2 0.83 17.53 14.92
N ASP A 3 0.50 18.65 14.29
CA ASP A 3 -0.36 18.68 13.12
C ASP A 3 0.36 17.91 12.00
N TRP A 4 -0.01 16.65 11.82
CA TRP A 4 0.53 15.77 10.78
C TRP A 4 -0.28 15.99 9.49
N ILE A 5 0.34 16.66 8.52
CA ILE A 5 -0.25 17.05 7.23
C ILE A 5 -0.03 15.89 6.22
N PRO A 6 -0.85 15.71 5.16
CA PRO A 6 -0.58 14.82 4.02
C PRO A 6 0.88 14.82 3.52
N GLU A 7 1.57 15.95 3.69
CA GLU A 7 2.99 16.16 3.41
C GLU A 7 3.91 15.22 4.20
N ALA A 8 3.54 14.72 5.38
CA ALA A 8 4.37 13.80 6.16
C ALA A 8 4.32 12.36 5.65
N PHE A 9 3.21 11.95 5.02
CA PHE A 9 3.14 10.68 4.28
C PHE A 9 3.77 10.80 2.90
N GLU A 10 3.56 11.92 2.20
CA GLU A 10 4.35 12.28 1.01
C GLU A 10 5.84 12.32 1.34
N TRP A 11 6.24 12.87 2.49
CA TRP A 11 7.61 12.88 2.98
C TRP A 11 8.08 11.45 3.26
N LEU A 12 7.32 10.62 3.98
CA LEU A 12 7.60 9.19 4.19
C LEU A 12 7.86 8.47 2.86
N LEU A 13 7.02 8.72 1.85
CA LEU A 13 7.16 8.17 0.50
C LEU A 13 8.32 8.82 -0.30
N SER A 14 8.67 10.07 -0.02
CA SER A 14 9.67 10.88 -0.74
C SER A 14 11.07 10.85 -0.11
N VAL A 15 11.26 10.38 1.14
CA VAL A 15 12.59 10.27 1.79
C VAL A 15 13.56 9.41 0.93
N GLY A 16 13.04 8.55 0.06
CA GLY A 16 13.83 7.78 -0.92
C GLY A 16 14.19 8.51 -2.23
N LYS A 17 13.87 9.80 -2.40
CA LYS A 17 14.12 10.58 -3.63
C LYS A 17 15.40 11.41 -3.57
N ALA A 18 16.04 11.52 -2.40
CA ALA A 18 17.27 12.29 -2.25
C ALA A 18 18.51 11.47 -2.64
N ASP A 19 18.90 11.67 -3.90
CA ASP A 19 20.28 11.75 -4.39
C ASP A 19 21.14 10.47 -4.39
N CYS A 20 21.23 9.80 -5.55
CA CYS A 20 22.38 8.99 -5.96
C CYS A 20 22.45 8.98 -7.51
N SER A 21 23.69 9.10 -8.00
CA SER A 21 24.15 9.34 -9.38
C SER A 21 23.60 8.40 -10.49
N GLU A 22 23.94 8.75 -11.74
CA GLU A 22 23.51 8.24 -13.07
C GLU A 22 23.64 6.71 -13.34
N HIS A 23 23.76 5.88 -12.30
CA HIS A 23 23.71 4.42 -12.37
C HIS A 23 22.68 3.88 -11.37
N ASP A 24 21.47 3.61 -11.89
CA ASP A 24 20.31 3.01 -11.22
C ASP A 24 19.78 3.80 -10.00
N PRO A 25 18.52 4.28 -10.00
CA PRO A 25 18.00 5.07 -8.89
C PRO A 25 18.08 4.28 -7.57
N PRO A 26 18.42 4.94 -6.45
CA PRO A 26 18.53 4.27 -5.16
C PRO A 26 17.21 3.58 -4.81
N ARG A 27 17.31 2.34 -4.32
CA ARG A 27 16.14 1.56 -3.93
C ARG A 27 15.30 2.35 -2.92
N ALA A 28 14.01 2.51 -3.23
CA ALA A 28 13.07 3.22 -2.37
C ALA A 28 13.11 2.69 -0.92
N GLN A 29 13.20 3.62 0.05
CA GLN A 29 13.13 3.31 1.47
C GLN A 29 11.81 2.59 1.79
N ARG A 30 11.90 1.54 2.60
CA ARG A 30 10.74 0.75 3.05
C ARG A 30 10.52 0.96 4.53
N PHE A 31 9.25 1.06 4.92
CA PHE A 31 8.83 1.18 6.31
C PHE A 31 8.02 -0.05 6.69
N ASP A 32 8.43 -0.74 7.76
CA ASP A 32 7.71 -1.88 8.32
C ASP A 32 6.53 -1.39 9.17
N ILE A 33 5.48 -0.94 8.48
CA ILE A 33 4.25 -0.43 9.08
C ILE A 33 3.14 -1.46 8.86
N GLN A 34 2.42 -1.80 9.92
CA GLN A 34 1.25 -2.66 9.87
C GLN A 34 -0.05 -1.85 9.85
N LEU A 35 -0.62 -1.69 8.66
CA LEU A 35 -1.91 -1.05 8.42
C LEU A 35 -2.90 -2.07 7.85
N PRO A 36 -4.20 -1.94 8.16
CA PRO A 36 -5.23 -2.64 7.41
C PRO A 36 -5.15 -2.27 5.93
N VAL A 37 -5.20 -3.28 5.06
CA VAL A 37 -5.25 -3.10 3.61
C VAL A 37 -6.50 -3.76 3.07
N LEU A 38 -7.21 -3.04 2.20
CA LEU A 38 -8.22 -3.61 1.32
C LEU A 38 -7.63 -3.73 -0.07
N TYR A 39 -7.83 -4.85 -0.75
CA TYR A 39 -7.34 -5.03 -2.12
C TYR A 39 -8.30 -5.85 -2.97
N ARG A 40 -8.23 -5.70 -4.29
CA ARG A 40 -9.01 -6.48 -5.25
C ARG A 40 -8.32 -6.52 -6.60
N ALA A 41 -8.57 -7.54 -7.41
CA ALA A 41 -8.12 -7.49 -8.80
C ALA A 41 -8.91 -6.40 -9.53
N ARG A 42 -8.25 -5.71 -10.47
CA ARG A 42 -8.88 -4.61 -11.20
C ARG A 42 -10.07 -5.14 -12.01
N GLY A 43 -11.24 -4.58 -11.76
CA GLY A 43 -12.51 -5.01 -12.38
C GLY A 43 -13.35 -5.94 -11.50
N GLU A 44 -12.79 -6.48 -10.41
CA GLU A 44 -13.60 -7.15 -9.39
C GLU A 44 -14.38 -6.14 -8.56
N THR A 45 -15.54 -6.55 -8.07
CA THR A 45 -16.36 -5.74 -7.14
C THR A 45 -16.01 -6.03 -5.69
N ALA A 46 -15.71 -7.29 -5.37
CA ALA A 46 -15.42 -7.75 -4.02
C ALA A 46 -14.03 -7.30 -3.54
N TRP A 47 -13.99 -6.61 -2.40
CA TRP A 47 -12.76 -6.30 -1.69
C TRP A 47 -12.35 -7.45 -0.77
N ARG A 48 -11.05 -7.68 -0.69
CA ARG A 48 -10.39 -8.64 0.19
C ARG A 48 -9.58 -7.89 1.23
N GLU A 49 -9.36 -8.51 2.38
CA GLU A 49 -8.66 -7.90 3.50
C GLU A 49 -7.24 -8.45 3.66
N GLY A 50 -6.37 -7.62 4.21
CA GLY A 50 -5.02 -8.01 4.56
C GLY A 50 -4.38 -7.02 5.54
N ARG A 51 -3.10 -7.23 5.80
CA ARG A 51 -2.29 -6.31 6.62
C ARG A 51 -0.96 -6.02 5.95
N THR A 52 -0.57 -4.76 5.86
CA THR A 52 0.74 -4.41 5.29
C THR A 52 1.86 -4.98 6.16
N ALA A 53 2.86 -5.56 5.50
CA ALA A 53 4.13 -5.94 6.11
C ALA A 53 5.12 -4.79 6.01
N ASN A 54 5.20 -4.18 4.82
CA ASN A 54 5.93 -2.93 4.61
C ASN A 54 5.49 -2.19 3.35
N ILE A 55 5.80 -0.90 3.32
CA ILE A 55 5.36 0.05 2.29
C ILE A 55 6.56 0.90 1.84
N SER A 56 6.62 1.22 0.56
CA SER A 56 7.43 2.27 -0.07
C SER A 56 6.59 2.98 -1.13
N TYR A 57 7.06 4.09 -1.69
CA TYR A 57 6.33 4.81 -2.76
C TYR A 57 6.22 4.00 -4.05
N THR A 58 7.12 3.03 -4.26
CA THR A 58 7.15 2.14 -5.41
C THR A 58 6.44 0.80 -5.20
N GLY A 59 6.03 0.46 -3.97
CA GLY A 59 5.45 -0.85 -3.72
C GLY A 59 5.03 -1.14 -2.30
N VAL A 60 4.20 -2.17 -2.16
CA VAL A 60 3.68 -2.63 -0.87
C VAL A 60 3.81 -4.14 -0.79
N ARG A 61 4.19 -4.64 0.39
CA ARG A 61 4.05 -6.06 0.73
C ARG A 61 2.98 -6.17 1.81
N PHE A 62 2.08 -7.13 1.69
CA PHE A 62 1.02 -7.36 2.67
C PHE A 62 0.70 -8.84 2.82
N TRP A 63 0.30 -9.23 4.02
CA TRP A 63 -0.23 -10.55 4.34
C TRP A 63 -1.71 -10.63 3.99
N THR A 64 -2.13 -11.80 3.53
CA THR A 64 -3.52 -12.07 3.14
C THR A 64 -3.82 -13.56 3.23
N ASP A 65 -5.10 -13.91 3.30
CA ASP A 65 -5.62 -15.27 3.18
C ASP A 65 -5.86 -15.69 1.70
N GLN A 66 -5.95 -14.73 0.77
CA GLN A 66 -6.25 -15.00 -0.63
C GLN A 66 -5.11 -14.59 -1.57
N LEU A 67 -4.59 -15.58 -2.28
CA LEU A 67 -3.52 -15.41 -3.26
C LEU A 67 -4.03 -14.71 -4.53
N MET A 68 -3.09 -14.08 -5.23
CA MET A 68 -3.27 -13.59 -6.60
C MET A 68 -2.08 -14.03 -7.43
N GLU A 69 -2.28 -14.17 -8.73
CA GLU A 69 -1.19 -14.51 -9.65
C GLU A 69 -0.27 -13.30 -9.85
N PRO A 70 1.05 -13.51 -10.05
CA PRO A 70 1.93 -12.48 -10.56
C PRO A 70 1.36 -11.83 -11.83
N HIS A 71 1.67 -10.55 -12.04
CA HIS A 71 1.17 -9.70 -13.12
C HIS A 71 -0.32 -9.33 -13.05
N THR A 72 -1.05 -9.77 -12.02
CA THR A 72 -2.43 -9.33 -11.78
C THR A 72 -2.47 -7.84 -11.48
N GLN A 73 -3.28 -7.09 -12.23
CA GLN A 73 -3.56 -5.69 -11.95
C GLN A 73 -4.44 -5.58 -10.70
N VAL A 74 -4.04 -4.76 -9.74
CA VAL A 74 -4.66 -4.69 -8.41
C VAL A 74 -5.00 -3.25 -8.03
N GLU A 75 -6.13 -3.08 -7.37
CA GLU A 75 -6.49 -1.86 -6.65
C GLU A 75 -6.30 -2.11 -5.15
N ILE A 76 -5.68 -1.17 -4.45
CA ILE A 76 -5.33 -1.27 -3.04
C ILE A 76 -5.82 -0.02 -2.32
N SER A 77 -6.50 -0.16 -1.19
CA SER A 77 -6.86 0.94 -0.28
C SER A 77 -6.21 0.73 1.08
N LEU A 78 -5.45 1.73 1.51
CA LEU A 78 -4.83 1.80 2.83
C LEU A 78 -5.55 2.85 3.66
N LYS A 79 -6.19 2.43 4.75
CA LYS A 79 -6.80 3.36 5.71
C LYS A 79 -5.71 3.88 6.63
N LEU A 80 -5.53 5.20 6.62
CA LEU A 80 -4.64 5.84 7.58
C LEU A 80 -5.37 5.96 8.94
N PRO A 81 -4.70 5.61 10.05
CA PRO A 81 -5.20 5.87 11.39
C PRO A 81 -5.59 7.33 11.58
N VAL A 82 -6.55 7.62 12.45
CA VAL A 82 -7.08 8.99 12.67
C VAL A 82 -6.02 9.95 13.20
N GLU A 83 -4.99 9.42 13.86
CA GLU A 83 -3.80 10.14 14.30
C GLU A 83 -2.98 10.71 13.11
N ILE A 84 -3.16 10.13 11.92
CA ILE A 84 -2.45 10.48 10.68
C ILE A 84 -3.40 11.13 9.66
N GLY A 85 -4.63 10.63 9.54
CA GLY A 85 -5.64 11.11 8.59
C GLY A 85 -6.46 12.31 9.06
N GLY A 86 -6.15 12.86 10.25
CA GLY A 86 -6.94 13.89 10.91
C GLY A 86 -8.34 13.41 11.30
N GLU A 87 -9.15 14.32 11.84
CA GLU A 87 -10.49 14.02 12.38
C GLU A 87 -11.45 13.33 11.39
N THR A 88 -11.21 13.48 10.08
CA THR A 88 -12.11 12.95 9.03
C THR A 88 -11.69 11.60 8.47
N GLY A 89 -10.51 11.09 8.85
CA GLY A 89 -9.92 9.89 8.26
C GLY A 89 -9.47 10.11 6.81
N MET A 90 -8.32 9.50 6.46
CA MET A 90 -7.78 9.52 5.11
C MET A 90 -7.54 8.09 4.62
N GLU A 91 -7.81 7.86 3.34
CA GLU A 91 -7.46 6.64 2.64
C GLU A 91 -6.44 6.96 1.54
N ILE A 92 -5.53 6.04 1.28
CA ILE A 92 -4.66 6.09 0.11
C ILE A 92 -5.14 4.98 -0.82
N VAL A 93 -5.54 5.36 -2.03
CA VAL A 93 -5.92 4.40 -3.07
C VAL A 93 -4.77 4.28 -4.04
N CYS A 94 -4.24 3.07 -4.18
CA CYS A 94 -3.18 2.73 -5.11
C CYS A 94 -3.72 1.85 -6.24
N ARG A 95 -3.15 2.03 -7.43
CA ARG A 95 -3.22 1.06 -8.53
C ARG A 95 -1.84 0.47 -8.73
N GLY A 96 -1.82 -0.83 -9.00
CA GLY A 96 -0.57 -1.55 -9.04
C GLY A 96 -0.67 -2.89 -9.75
N GLU A 97 0.41 -3.64 -9.63
CA GLU A 97 0.56 -4.97 -10.21
C GLU A 97 1.21 -5.90 -9.20
N ILE A 98 0.68 -7.12 -9.06
CA ILE A 98 1.30 -8.15 -8.23
C ILE A 98 2.64 -8.56 -8.85
N LEU A 99 3.74 -8.33 -8.14
CA LEU A 99 5.07 -8.76 -8.56
C LEU A 99 5.33 -10.22 -8.22
N ARG A 100 4.88 -10.65 -7.04
CA ARG A 100 5.09 -12.02 -6.57
C ARG A 100 4.13 -12.40 -5.46
N THR A 101 3.95 -13.70 -5.35
CA THR A 101 3.17 -14.37 -4.32
C THR A 101 4.09 -15.25 -3.51
N VAL A 102 4.09 -15.04 -2.19
CA VAL A 102 4.91 -15.79 -1.25
C VAL A 102 3.98 -16.73 -0.49
N LEU A 103 4.12 -18.02 -0.78
CA LEU A 103 3.41 -19.07 -0.07
C LEU A 103 3.89 -19.17 1.38
N PRO A 104 3.03 -19.62 2.29
CA PRO A 104 3.42 -19.78 3.68
C PRO A 104 4.46 -20.91 3.82
N ALA A 105 5.45 -20.68 4.69
CA ALA A 105 6.54 -21.65 4.91
C ALA A 105 6.11 -22.84 5.79
N SER A 106 5.00 -22.71 6.51
CA SER A 106 4.39 -23.72 7.36
C SER A 106 2.88 -23.56 7.35
N ALA A 107 2.14 -24.56 7.86
CA ALA A 107 0.68 -24.51 7.94
C ALA A 107 0.13 -23.33 8.77
N ASP A 108 0.92 -22.85 9.74
CA ASP A 108 0.52 -21.75 10.64
C ASP A 108 0.91 -20.36 10.11
N ALA A 109 1.69 -20.28 9.02
CA ALA A 109 2.10 -19.02 8.44
C ALA A 109 1.05 -18.49 7.45
N GLN A 110 0.91 -17.16 7.40
CA GLN A 110 0.04 -16.51 6.42
C GLN A 110 0.83 -16.20 5.12
N PRO A 111 0.25 -16.44 3.93
CA PRO A 111 0.88 -16.00 2.69
C PRO A 111 1.02 -14.48 2.63
N SER A 112 1.88 -14.01 1.72
CA SER A 112 2.00 -12.58 1.45
C SER A 112 2.11 -12.28 -0.04
N LEU A 113 1.56 -11.14 -0.43
CA LEU A 113 1.67 -10.60 -1.78
C LEU A 113 2.62 -9.40 -1.75
N ALA A 114 3.38 -9.22 -2.82
CA ALA A 114 4.12 -7.99 -3.07
C ALA A 114 3.59 -7.35 -4.35
N ALA A 115 3.18 -6.09 -4.25
CA ALA A 115 2.67 -5.30 -5.37
C ALA A 115 3.59 -4.12 -5.66
N ARG A 116 3.79 -3.82 -6.95
CA ARG A 116 4.34 -2.54 -7.41
C ARG A 116 3.22 -1.51 -7.42
N ILE A 117 3.50 -0.31 -6.91
CA ILE A 117 2.60 0.83 -7.03
C ILE A 117 2.93 1.54 -8.34
N LEU A 118 1.92 1.69 -9.19
CA LEU A 118 2.00 2.42 -10.46
C LEU A 118 1.47 3.84 -10.29
N GLU A 119 0.37 3.97 -9.57
CA GLU A 119 -0.31 5.23 -9.29
C GLU A 119 -0.87 5.19 -7.87
N TYR A 120 -0.93 6.34 -7.19
CA TYR A 120 -1.65 6.48 -5.94
C TYR A 120 -2.31 7.85 -5.82
N ARG A 121 -3.32 7.94 -4.96
CA ARG A 121 -3.98 9.20 -4.59
C ARG A 121 -4.51 9.14 -3.17
N PHE A 122 -4.61 10.30 -2.54
CA PHE A 122 -5.28 10.45 -1.25
C PHE A 122 -6.77 10.72 -1.44
N VAL A 123 -7.59 10.08 -0.64
CA VAL A 123 -9.04 10.26 -0.59
C VAL A 123 -9.43 10.60 0.84
N ARG A 124 -10.16 11.69 1.03
CA ARG A 124 -10.70 12.06 2.35
C ARG A 124 -12.00 11.29 2.59
N GLY A 125 -12.29 10.94 3.85
CA GLY A 125 -13.42 10.09 4.27
C GLY A 125 -14.84 10.55 3.92
N ARG A 126 -15.03 11.51 3.01
CA ARG A 126 -16.34 11.94 2.48
C ARG A 126 -16.64 11.49 1.05
N GLU A 127 -15.71 10.90 0.33
CA GLU A 127 -15.96 10.37 -1.03
C GLU A 127 -15.56 8.90 -1.11
N ARG A 128 -16.45 8.01 -0.66
CA ARG A 128 -16.40 6.62 -1.14
C ARG A 128 -16.96 6.63 -2.56
N PHE A 129 -16.22 6.02 -3.49
CA PHE A 129 -16.70 5.71 -4.83
C PHE A 129 -18.10 5.15 -4.74
N ALA A 130 -19.04 5.85 -5.36
CA ALA A 130 -20.38 5.34 -5.56
C ALA A 130 -20.31 4.00 -6.32
N ALA A 131 -21.19 3.11 -5.86
CA ALA A 131 -21.54 1.76 -6.32
C ALA A 131 -21.08 1.35 -7.73
#